data_AF-A0A7Y9GYZ3-F1
#
_entry.id   AF-A0A7Y9GYZ3-F1
#
_cell.length_a   1.000
_cell.length_b   1.000
_cell.length_c   1.000
_cell.angle_alpha   90.00
_cell.angle_beta   90.00
_cell.angle_gamma   90.00
#
_symmetry.space_group_name_H-M   'P 1'
#
loop_
_entity.id
_entity.type
_entity.pdbx_description
1 polymer ?
#
loop_
_entity_poly.entity_id
_entity_poly.type
_entity_poly.pdbx_seq_one_letter_code
_entity_poly.pdbx_strand_id
1 'polypeptide(L)'
;MPDPHWFRAPTDGDPGTLNACYEALDLHVIRGRADDVALALDGAERTFAHLLTEVAAFAGVLRAFGVDVGDQVALGSVPPETGAVALLAAARVGAVVQHDDSPGAEGSVVVRSAADGVVVSADGEDLPWEVAMRAGRTDPAGCADVPGDAVLCRHADDTLTVLAALGVPDGAGPVPPPGARLVAVGGLTFWLFGETGGPARA
;
A
#
# COMPACT_ATOMS: atom_id res chain seq x y z
N MET A 1 6.39 -21.00 0.08
CA MET A 1 6.01 -20.05 -1.00
C MET A 1 7.12 -20.10 -2.04
N PRO A 2 6.89 -19.91 -3.36
CA PRO A 2 8.02 -19.68 -4.25
C PRO A 2 8.83 -18.46 -3.79
N ASP A 3 10.13 -18.45 -4.08
CA ASP A 3 10.99 -17.29 -3.84
C ASP A 3 10.42 -16.05 -4.53
N PRO A 4 10.56 -14.84 -3.93
CA PRO A 4 10.12 -13.62 -4.57
C PRO A 4 10.88 -13.36 -5.87
N HIS A 5 10.27 -12.63 -6.79
CA HIS A 5 10.88 -12.18 -8.04
C HIS A 5 11.80 -11.00 -7.75
N TRP A 6 13.06 -11.33 -7.47
CA TRP A 6 14.12 -10.36 -7.35
C TRP A 6 14.37 -9.64 -8.67
N PHE A 7 14.28 -8.32 -8.67
CA PHE A 7 14.78 -7.47 -9.75
C PHE A 7 16.31 -7.50 -9.77
N ARG A 8 16.90 -7.49 -8.56
CA ARG A 8 18.31 -7.78 -8.32
C ARG A 8 18.43 -8.76 -7.17
N ALA A 9 19.07 -9.89 -7.42
CA ALA A 9 19.24 -10.92 -6.40
C ALA A 9 20.09 -10.43 -5.21
N PRO A 10 19.80 -10.88 -3.99
CA PRO A 10 20.63 -10.59 -2.82
C PRO A 10 22.02 -11.22 -2.93
N THR A 11 23.00 -10.60 -2.30
CA THR A 11 24.37 -11.15 -2.12
C THR A 11 24.80 -10.98 -0.67
N ASP A 12 25.97 -11.53 -0.30
CA ASP A 12 26.52 -11.32 1.04
C ASP A 12 26.72 -9.80 1.31
N GLY A 13 25.92 -9.27 2.25
CA GLY A 13 25.94 -7.85 2.63
C GLY A 13 25.08 -6.92 1.77
N ASP A 14 24.31 -7.45 0.81
CA ASP A 14 23.37 -6.67 -0.01
C ASP A 14 22.00 -7.38 -0.04
N PRO A 15 20.92 -6.72 0.42
CA PRO A 15 19.60 -7.34 0.55
C PRO A 15 18.91 -7.65 -0.79
N GLY A 16 19.49 -7.26 -1.93
CA GLY A 16 18.82 -7.37 -3.23
C GLY A 16 17.67 -6.36 -3.36
N THR A 17 17.01 -6.33 -4.51
CA THR A 17 15.82 -5.49 -4.73
C THR A 17 14.68 -6.28 -5.35
N LEU A 18 13.47 -5.96 -4.92
CA LEU A 18 12.19 -6.45 -5.46
C LEU A 18 11.13 -5.36 -5.29
N ASN A 19 9.86 -5.69 -5.49
CA ASN A 19 8.75 -4.78 -5.14
C ASN A 19 7.52 -5.56 -4.66
N ALA A 20 7.04 -5.22 -3.46
CA ALA A 20 5.88 -5.89 -2.85
C ALA A 20 4.59 -5.74 -3.69
N CYS A 21 4.36 -4.57 -4.28
CA CYS A 21 3.20 -4.35 -5.16
C CYS A 21 3.31 -5.17 -6.46
N TYR A 22 4.53 -5.32 -7.00
CA TYR A 22 4.74 -6.15 -8.19
C TYR A 22 4.35 -7.61 -7.94
N GLU A 23 4.79 -8.18 -6.81
CA GLU A 23 4.39 -9.54 -6.38
C GLU A 23 2.87 -9.64 -6.18
N ALA A 24 2.28 -8.64 -5.54
CA ALA A 24 0.88 -8.62 -5.20
C ALA A 24 -0.04 -8.46 -6.42
N LEU A 25 0.36 -7.71 -7.45
CA LEU A 25 -0.53 -7.29 -8.54
C LEU A 25 0.03 -7.58 -9.93
N ASP A 26 1.09 -6.88 -10.33
CA ASP A 26 1.62 -6.88 -11.70
C ASP A 26 1.94 -8.30 -12.16
N LEU A 27 2.58 -9.11 -11.31
CA LEU A 27 2.92 -10.50 -11.60
C LEU A 27 1.70 -11.35 -11.97
N HIS A 28 0.57 -11.18 -11.26
CA HIS A 28 -0.64 -11.95 -11.52
C HIS A 28 -1.29 -11.52 -12.84
N VAL A 29 -1.30 -10.23 -13.14
CA VAL A 29 -1.77 -9.71 -14.44
C VAL A 29 -0.91 -10.26 -15.58
N ILE A 30 0.42 -10.20 -15.44
CA ILE A 30 1.38 -10.75 -16.43
C ILE A 30 1.15 -12.25 -16.65
N ARG A 31 0.79 -12.98 -15.59
CA ARG A 31 0.46 -14.42 -15.65
C ARG A 31 -0.95 -14.73 -16.17
N GLY A 32 -1.66 -13.73 -16.70
CA GLY A 32 -2.97 -13.91 -17.33
C GLY A 32 -4.15 -13.97 -16.35
N ARG A 33 -3.96 -13.52 -15.09
CA ARG A 33 -5.00 -13.50 -14.05
C ARG A 33 -5.68 -12.14 -13.91
N ALA A 34 -5.67 -11.33 -14.96
CA ALA A 34 -6.18 -9.96 -14.95
C ALA A 34 -7.61 -9.85 -14.40
N ASP A 35 -8.46 -10.81 -14.76
CA ASP A 35 -9.89 -10.84 -14.42
C ASP A 35 -10.20 -11.60 -13.11
N ASP A 36 -9.21 -12.25 -12.50
CA ASP A 36 -9.39 -12.92 -11.21
C ASP A 36 -9.57 -11.88 -10.09
N VAL A 37 -10.41 -12.20 -9.11
CA VAL A 37 -10.57 -11.38 -7.90
C VAL A 37 -9.25 -11.37 -7.11
N ALA A 38 -8.70 -10.17 -6.91
CA ALA A 38 -7.47 -9.93 -6.17
C ALA A 38 -7.75 -9.52 -4.72
N LEU A 39 -8.83 -8.76 -4.51
CA LEU A 39 -9.20 -8.20 -3.23
C LEU A 39 -10.73 -8.22 -3.10
N ALA A 40 -11.22 -8.71 -1.96
CA ALA A 40 -12.61 -8.64 -1.55
C ALA A 40 -12.68 -7.99 -0.17
N LEU A 41 -13.23 -6.78 -0.09
CA LEU A 41 -13.40 -6.03 1.15
C LEU A 41 -14.83 -5.49 1.21
N ASP A 42 -15.46 -5.72 2.36
CA ASP A 42 -16.75 -5.13 2.75
C ASP A 42 -17.85 -5.25 1.67
N GLY A 43 -17.88 -6.40 0.99
CA GLY A 43 -18.86 -6.73 -0.05
C GLY A 43 -18.52 -6.24 -1.46
N ALA A 44 -17.38 -5.56 -1.64
CA ALA A 44 -16.87 -5.16 -2.94
C ALA A 44 -15.69 -6.02 -3.36
N GLU A 45 -15.72 -6.48 -4.61
CA GLU A 45 -14.61 -7.20 -5.24
C GLU A 45 -13.85 -6.30 -6.21
N ARG A 46 -12.54 -6.52 -6.29
CA ARG A 46 -11.65 -5.92 -7.28
C ARG A 46 -10.83 -7.00 -7.94
N THR A 47 -10.82 -7.00 -9.27
CA THR A 47 -9.93 -7.87 -10.04
C THR A 47 -8.49 -7.36 -9.98
N PHE A 48 -7.52 -8.20 -10.32
CA PHE A 48 -6.10 -7.79 -10.37
C PHE A 48 -5.89 -6.58 -11.29
N ALA A 49 -6.50 -6.57 -12.49
CA ALA A 49 -6.34 -5.46 -13.43
C ALA A 49 -6.98 -4.16 -12.92
N HIS A 50 -8.15 -4.25 -12.29
CA HIS A 50 -8.82 -3.06 -11.74
C HIS A 50 -8.02 -2.48 -10.57
N LEU A 51 -7.62 -3.31 -9.61
CA LEU A 51 -6.84 -2.87 -8.47
C LEU A 51 -5.46 -2.33 -8.89
N LEU A 52 -4.78 -2.98 -9.84
CA LEU A 52 -3.52 -2.48 -10.40
C LEU A 52 -3.69 -1.09 -11.03
N THR A 53 -4.80 -0.84 -11.71
CA THR A 53 -5.07 0.48 -12.31
C THR A 53 -5.23 1.56 -11.25
N GLU A 54 -6.00 1.29 -10.19
CA GLU A 54 -6.19 2.22 -9.07
C GLU A 54 -4.86 2.48 -8.33
N VAL A 55 -4.13 1.42 -8.03
CA VAL A 55 -2.84 1.47 -7.32
C VAL A 55 -1.79 2.23 -8.13
N ALA A 56 -1.65 1.93 -9.42
CA ALA A 56 -0.69 2.61 -10.28
C ALA A 56 -1.02 4.11 -10.44
N ALA A 57 -2.32 4.47 -10.50
CA ALA A 57 -2.74 5.86 -10.54
C ALA A 57 -2.37 6.60 -9.24
N PHE A 58 -2.71 6.06 -8.07
CA PHE A 58 -2.38 6.73 -6.81
C PHE A 58 -0.87 6.79 -6.56
N ALA A 59 -0.12 5.76 -6.95
CA ALA A 59 1.33 5.78 -6.92
C ALA A 59 1.92 6.90 -7.81
N GLY A 60 1.27 7.20 -8.94
CA GLY A 60 1.59 8.36 -9.78
C GLY A 60 1.42 9.69 -9.02
N VAL A 61 0.36 9.82 -8.23
CA VAL A 61 0.13 10.98 -7.35
C VAL A 61 1.25 11.11 -6.30
N LEU A 62 1.60 10.01 -5.63
CA LEU A 62 2.68 10.03 -4.63
C LEU A 62 4.00 10.54 -5.23
N ARG A 63 4.38 10.04 -6.41
CA ARG A 63 5.58 10.55 -7.11
C ARG A 63 5.44 12.02 -7.54
N ALA A 64 4.26 12.46 -7.94
CA ALA A 64 4.02 13.86 -8.29
C ALA A 64 4.18 14.80 -7.08
N PHE A 65 3.90 14.30 -5.87
CA PHE A 65 4.22 14.97 -4.60
C PHE A 65 5.66 14.74 -4.11
N GLY A 66 6.52 14.12 -4.92
CA GLY A 66 7.94 13.94 -4.62
C GLY A 66 8.25 12.82 -3.64
N VAL A 67 7.32 11.88 -3.42
CA VAL A 67 7.57 10.70 -2.58
C VAL A 67 8.53 9.74 -3.28
N ASP A 68 9.65 9.44 -2.61
CA ASP A 68 10.70 8.52 -3.05
C ASP A 68 10.80 7.27 -2.14
N VAL A 69 11.68 6.34 -2.52
CA VAL A 69 11.92 5.09 -1.76
C VAL A 69 12.40 5.43 -0.33
N GLY A 70 11.70 4.91 0.66
CA GLY A 70 12.00 5.13 2.09
C GLY A 70 11.27 6.33 2.72
N ASP A 71 10.62 7.18 1.92
CA ASP A 71 9.82 8.29 2.45
C ASP A 71 8.58 7.78 3.17
N GLN A 72 8.04 8.61 4.07
CA GLN A 72 6.89 8.25 4.90
C GLN A 72 5.59 8.74 4.26
N VAL A 73 4.65 7.82 4.09
CA VAL A 73 3.24 8.12 3.77
C VAL A 73 2.42 7.79 4.99
N ALA A 74 1.86 8.81 5.64
CA ALA A 74 0.97 8.60 6.78
C ALA A 74 -0.41 8.16 6.28
N LEU A 75 -0.93 7.08 6.85
CA LEU A 75 -2.24 6.53 6.55
C LEU A 75 -3.07 6.49 7.82
N GLY A 76 -3.98 7.45 7.94
CA GLY A 76 -4.93 7.53 9.03
C GLY A 76 -6.15 6.66 8.81
N SER A 77 -7.20 6.97 9.57
CA SER A 77 -8.50 6.30 9.46
C SER A 77 -9.17 6.64 8.13
N VAL A 78 -9.36 5.63 7.27
CA VAL A 78 -10.02 5.72 5.96
C VAL A 78 -10.83 4.45 5.68
N PRO A 79 -11.78 4.48 4.72
CA PRO A 79 -12.42 3.26 4.25
C PRO A 79 -11.40 2.20 3.82
N PRO A 80 -11.60 0.90 4.16
CA PRO A 80 -10.59 -0.14 3.95
C PRO A 80 -10.12 -0.30 2.50
N GLU A 81 -11.00 -0.10 1.52
CA GLU A 81 -10.65 -0.13 0.10
C GLU A 81 -9.67 0.98 -0.28
N THR A 82 -9.89 2.19 0.24
CA THR A 82 -9.00 3.34 0.04
C THR A 82 -7.66 3.09 0.72
N GLY A 83 -7.69 2.55 1.95
CA GLY A 83 -6.49 2.16 2.68
C GLY A 83 -5.65 1.10 1.94
N ALA A 84 -6.30 0.11 1.34
CA ALA A 84 -5.62 -0.91 0.54
C ALA A 84 -4.94 -0.31 -0.71
N VAL A 85 -5.62 0.57 -1.43
CA VAL A 85 -5.05 1.28 -2.60
C VAL A 85 -3.88 2.16 -2.17
N ALA A 86 -4.02 2.94 -1.09
CA ALA A 86 -2.98 3.81 -0.58
C ALA A 86 -1.72 3.04 -0.16
N LEU A 87 -1.89 1.94 0.58
CA LEU A 87 -0.78 1.10 1.02
C LEU A 87 -0.08 0.42 -0.15
N LEU A 88 -0.82 -0.18 -1.08
CA LEU A 88 -0.23 -0.84 -2.25
C LEU A 88 0.48 0.17 -3.17
N ALA A 89 -0.03 1.41 -3.26
CA ALA A 89 0.62 2.48 -4.01
C ALA A 89 1.91 2.96 -3.35
N ALA A 90 1.92 3.13 -2.03
CA ALA A 90 3.14 3.42 -1.27
C ALA A 90 4.17 2.30 -1.46
N ALA A 91 3.75 1.04 -1.35
CA ALA A 91 4.58 -0.13 -1.61
C ALA A 91 5.14 -0.15 -3.05
N ARG A 92 4.35 0.30 -4.04
CA ARG A 92 4.76 0.39 -5.44
C ARG A 92 5.91 1.37 -5.65
N VAL A 93 5.88 2.52 -4.98
CA VAL A 93 6.95 3.53 -5.05
C VAL A 93 8.07 3.31 -4.04
N GLY A 94 7.94 2.30 -3.17
CA GLY A 94 8.93 1.98 -2.14
C GLY A 94 8.88 2.86 -0.90
N ALA A 95 7.78 3.59 -0.72
CA ALA A 95 7.55 4.39 0.48
C ALA A 95 7.12 3.50 1.67
N VAL A 96 7.37 4.00 2.87
CA VAL A 96 6.97 3.38 4.14
C VAL A 96 5.61 3.93 4.55
N VAL A 97 4.64 3.03 4.77
CA VAL A 97 3.35 3.42 5.33
C VAL A 97 3.45 3.55 6.84
N GLN A 98 3.15 4.74 7.36
CA GLN A 98 3.01 4.98 8.79
C GLN A 98 1.52 5.00 9.13
N HIS A 99 1.01 3.96 9.81
CA HIS A 99 -0.37 3.96 10.28
C HIS A 99 -0.48 4.82 11.54
N ASP A 100 -1.14 5.96 11.41
CA ASP A 100 -1.32 6.97 12.46
C ASP A 100 -2.66 7.69 12.25
N ASP A 101 -3.62 7.44 13.15
CA ASP A 101 -4.95 8.03 13.12
C ASP A 101 -5.04 9.34 13.93
N SER A 102 -3.93 9.81 14.49
CA SER A 102 -3.90 11.04 15.26
C SER A 102 -4.07 12.27 14.34
N PRO A 103 -4.67 13.36 14.84
CA PRO A 103 -4.76 14.62 14.08
C PRO A 103 -3.42 15.24 13.70
N GLY A 104 -2.33 14.81 14.34
CA GLY A 104 -0.97 15.28 14.12
C GLY A 104 -0.10 14.30 13.33
N ALA A 105 -0.70 13.34 12.61
CA ALA A 105 0.04 12.43 11.75
C ALA A 105 0.85 13.21 10.71
N GLU A 106 2.14 12.89 10.61
CA GLU A 106 3.10 13.54 9.71
C GLU A 106 3.67 12.54 8.70
N GLY A 107 3.98 13.03 7.51
CA GLY A 107 4.62 12.29 6.42
C GLY A 107 4.77 13.19 5.20
N SER A 108 5.51 12.74 4.19
CA SER A 108 5.61 13.44 2.90
C SER A 108 4.21 13.60 2.27
N VAL A 109 3.35 12.60 2.49
CA VAL A 109 1.93 12.63 2.15
C VAL A 109 1.14 12.05 3.32
N VAL A 110 -0.01 12.64 3.63
CA VAL A 110 -0.96 12.15 4.64
C VAL A 110 -2.29 11.81 3.97
N VAL A 111 -2.78 10.59 4.15
CA VAL A 111 -4.09 10.14 3.64
C VAL A 111 -5.02 9.90 4.81
N ARG A 112 -6.15 10.59 4.85
CA ARG A 112 -7.09 10.55 5.99
C ARG A 112 -8.53 10.87 5.60
N SER A 113 -9.49 10.39 6.38
CA SER A 113 -10.88 10.86 6.31
C SER A 113 -11.00 12.32 6.79
N ALA A 114 -11.87 13.08 6.13
CA ALA A 114 -12.28 14.43 6.46
C ALA A 114 -13.82 14.55 6.36
N ALA A 115 -14.38 15.73 6.67
CA ALA A 115 -15.83 15.93 6.72
C ALA A 115 -16.56 15.58 5.39
N ASP A 116 -15.90 15.86 4.26
CA ASP A 116 -16.47 15.68 2.91
C ASP A 116 -15.88 14.47 2.16
N GLY A 117 -15.27 13.52 2.88
CA GLY A 117 -14.68 12.31 2.32
C GLY A 117 -13.17 12.20 2.58
N VAL A 118 -12.48 11.35 1.81
CA VAL A 118 -11.04 11.15 1.98
C VAL A 118 -10.25 12.27 1.29
N VAL A 119 -9.21 12.75 1.97
CA VAL A 119 -8.27 13.72 1.43
C VAL A 119 -6.84 13.18 1.44
N VAL A 120 -6.06 13.68 0.50
CA VAL A 120 -4.62 13.46 0.36
C VAL A 120 -3.97 14.80 0.62
N SER A 121 -3.24 14.92 1.73
CA SER A 121 -2.56 16.15 2.14
C SER A 121 -1.08 16.05 1.79
N ALA A 122 -0.55 17.08 1.14
CA ALA A 122 0.89 17.23 0.87
C ALA A 122 1.23 18.73 0.94
N ASP A 123 2.38 19.08 1.53
CA ASP A 123 2.85 20.47 1.66
C ASP A 123 1.82 21.46 2.27
N GLY A 124 0.93 20.96 3.14
CA GLY A 124 -0.12 21.76 3.80
C GLY A 124 -1.37 22.02 2.96
N GLU A 125 -1.46 21.43 1.77
CA GLU A 125 -2.62 21.51 0.88
C GLU A 125 -3.40 20.20 0.89
N ASP A 126 -4.73 20.28 0.99
CA ASP A 126 -5.64 19.14 0.95
C ASP A 126 -6.20 18.94 -0.46
N LEU A 127 -5.98 17.76 -1.03
CA LEU A 127 -6.56 17.34 -2.31
C LEU A 127 -7.63 16.26 -2.08
N PRO A 128 -8.88 16.43 -2.54
CA PRO A 128 -9.88 15.38 -2.45
C PRO A 128 -9.43 14.11 -3.20
N TRP A 129 -9.66 12.93 -2.60
CA TRP A 129 -9.24 11.64 -3.15
C TRP A 129 -9.61 11.44 -4.62
N GLU A 130 -10.86 11.74 -4.99
CA GLU A 130 -11.34 11.60 -6.38
C GLU A 130 -10.58 12.48 -7.37
N VAL A 131 -10.13 13.66 -6.93
CA VAL A 131 -9.33 14.58 -7.75
C VAL A 131 -7.91 14.03 -7.90
N ALA A 132 -7.31 13.55 -6.80
CA ALA A 132 -6.02 12.88 -6.81
C ALA A 132 -6.04 11.68 -7.77
N MET A 133 -7.03 10.80 -7.66
CA MET A 133 -7.17 9.62 -8.53
C MET A 133 -7.41 9.99 -10.00
N ARG A 134 -8.12 11.09 -10.29
CA ARG A 134 -8.25 11.59 -11.67
C ARG A 134 -6.91 12.08 -12.22
N ALA A 135 -6.13 12.81 -11.43
CA ALA A 135 -4.81 13.28 -11.83
C ALA A 135 -3.83 12.11 -12.02
N GLY A 136 -3.76 11.17 -11.06
CA GLY A 136 -2.87 10.01 -11.13
C GLY A 136 -3.08 9.11 -12.34
N ARG A 137 -4.31 9.05 -12.87
CA ARG A 137 -4.63 8.30 -14.10
C ARG A 137 -3.94 8.85 -15.35
N THR A 138 -3.44 10.09 -15.33
CA THR A 138 -2.72 10.66 -16.49
C THR A 138 -1.25 10.27 -16.54
N ASP A 139 -0.65 9.92 -15.40
CA ASP A 139 0.75 9.48 -15.30
C ASP A 139 0.92 8.40 -14.21
N PRO A 140 0.42 7.17 -14.45
CA PRO A 140 0.49 6.10 -13.47
C PRO A 140 1.94 5.63 -13.25
N ALA A 141 2.27 5.26 -12.02
CA ALA A 141 3.62 4.84 -11.66
C ALA A 141 3.98 3.41 -12.05
N GLY A 142 5.26 3.19 -12.36
CA GLY A 142 5.89 1.87 -12.37
C GLY A 142 6.33 1.46 -10.96
N CYS A 143 6.78 0.21 -10.81
CA CYS A 143 7.38 -0.27 -9.57
C CYS A 143 8.80 0.27 -9.40
N ALA A 144 9.12 0.76 -8.19
CA ALA A 144 10.48 1.09 -7.80
C ALA A 144 11.28 -0.15 -7.39
N ASP A 145 12.61 -0.05 -7.46
CA ASP A 145 13.53 -1.03 -6.89
C ASP A 145 13.59 -0.84 -5.36
N VAL A 146 13.00 -1.77 -4.60
CA VAL A 146 12.92 -1.69 -3.13
C VAL A 146 13.81 -2.76 -2.50
N PRO A 147 14.69 -2.42 -1.53
CA PRO A 147 15.45 -3.41 -0.79
C PRO A 147 14.56 -4.46 -0.13
N GLY A 148 14.98 -5.74 -0.15
CA GLY A 148 14.14 -6.81 0.42
C GLY A 148 13.90 -6.66 1.92
N ASP A 149 14.88 -6.17 2.66
CA ASP A 149 14.79 -5.90 4.10
C ASP A 149 14.14 -4.53 4.43
N ALA A 150 13.69 -3.79 3.42
CA ALA A 150 13.02 -2.51 3.62
C ALA A 150 11.74 -2.66 4.46
N VAL A 151 11.44 -1.61 5.21
CA VAL A 151 10.18 -1.50 5.94
C VAL A 151 9.05 -1.19 4.96
N LEU A 152 7.95 -1.93 5.06
CA LEU A 152 6.72 -1.69 4.30
C LEU A 152 5.74 -0.85 5.12
N CYS A 153 5.46 -1.26 6.36
CA CYS A 153 4.52 -0.57 7.26
C CYS A 153 5.09 -0.41 8.67
N ARG A 154 4.64 0.64 9.35
CA ARG A 154 4.83 0.88 10.78
C ARG A 154 3.52 1.21 11.46
N HIS A 155 3.38 0.80 12.72
CA HIS A 155 2.31 1.23 13.61
C HIS A 155 2.82 1.19 15.05
N ALA A 156 2.84 2.34 15.75
CA ALA A 156 3.52 2.46 17.03
C ALA A 156 4.96 1.89 16.95
N ASP A 157 5.29 0.90 17.80
CA ASP A 157 6.59 0.23 17.81
C ASP A 157 6.67 -0.98 16.84
N ASP A 158 5.54 -1.39 16.27
CA ASP A 158 5.47 -2.53 15.36
C ASP A 158 5.92 -2.17 13.95
N THR A 159 6.71 -3.05 13.35
CA THR A 159 7.26 -2.89 12.00
C THR A 159 6.98 -4.14 11.16
N LEU A 160 6.50 -3.93 9.93
CA LEU A 160 6.33 -4.94 8.91
C LEU A 160 7.31 -4.68 7.76
N THR A 161 8.20 -5.62 7.47
CA THR A 161 9.11 -5.53 6.32
C THR A 161 8.49 -6.10 5.04
N VAL A 162 9.06 -5.73 3.88
CA VAL A 162 8.65 -6.25 2.56
C VAL A 162 8.68 -7.77 2.52
N LEU A 163 9.80 -8.39 2.92
CA LEU A 163 9.91 -9.85 2.92
C LEU A 163 8.96 -10.53 3.90
N ALA A 164 8.74 -9.97 5.11
CA ALA A 164 7.80 -10.54 6.07
C ALA A 164 6.35 -10.45 5.58
N ALA A 165 5.97 -9.36 4.91
CA ALA A 165 4.66 -9.23 4.28
C ALA A 165 4.44 -10.26 3.15
N LEU A 166 5.52 -10.66 2.48
CA LEU A 166 5.55 -11.75 1.50
C LEU A 166 5.74 -13.14 2.16
N GLY A 167 5.74 -13.23 3.48
CA GLY A 167 5.94 -14.49 4.20
C GLY A 167 7.30 -15.15 3.98
N VAL A 168 8.36 -14.37 3.71
CA VAL A 168 9.73 -14.87 3.54
C VAL A 168 10.53 -14.66 4.83
N PRO A 169 11.35 -15.63 5.28
CA PRO A 169 11.67 -16.91 4.61
C PRO A 169 10.71 -18.07 4.94
N ASP A 170 10.03 -18.04 6.08
CA ASP A 170 9.46 -19.26 6.67
C ASP A 170 8.01 -19.56 6.23
N GLY A 171 7.43 -18.75 5.35
CA GLY A 171 6.01 -18.81 5.00
C GLY A 171 5.09 -18.25 6.08
N ALA A 172 5.64 -17.79 7.22
CA ALA A 172 4.89 -17.17 8.30
C ALA A 172 4.43 -15.78 7.86
N GLY A 173 3.11 -15.57 7.79
CA GLY A 173 2.54 -14.25 7.56
C GLY A 173 2.74 -13.32 8.77
N PRO A 174 2.52 -12.01 8.60
CA PRO A 174 2.69 -11.06 9.68
C PRO A 174 1.66 -11.26 10.79
N VAL A 175 2.04 -10.93 12.01
CA VAL A 175 1.11 -10.82 13.14
C VAL A 175 0.47 -9.43 13.11
N PRO A 176 -0.86 -9.29 13.19
CA PRO A 176 -1.49 -7.99 13.21
C PRO A 176 -1.28 -7.31 14.57
N PRO A 177 -0.87 -6.03 14.61
CA PRO A 177 -0.90 -5.25 15.84
C PRO A 177 -2.35 -5.04 16.32
N PRO A 178 -2.57 -4.64 17.58
CA PRO A 178 -3.91 -4.35 18.10
C PRO A 178 -4.69 -3.39 17.20
N GLY A 179 -5.94 -3.75 16.87
CA GLY A 179 -6.80 -2.94 16.02
C GLY A 179 -6.59 -3.11 14.51
N ALA A 180 -5.51 -3.77 14.08
CA ALA A 180 -5.31 -4.11 12.68
C ALA A 180 -6.06 -5.39 12.28
N ARG A 181 -6.57 -5.40 11.05
CA ARG A 181 -6.97 -6.62 10.33
C ARG A 181 -5.88 -7.00 9.32
N LEU A 182 -5.65 -8.29 9.15
CA LEU A 182 -4.82 -8.78 8.04
C LEU A 182 -5.62 -8.77 6.74
N VAL A 183 -5.00 -8.26 5.69
CA VAL A 183 -5.52 -8.32 4.32
C VAL A 183 -4.46 -8.94 3.42
N ALA A 184 -4.89 -9.84 2.53
CA ALA A 184 -4.03 -10.53 1.59
C ALA A 184 -4.41 -10.19 0.14
N VAL A 185 -3.42 -9.85 -0.68
CA VAL A 185 -3.56 -9.57 -2.11
C VAL A 185 -2.41 -10.26 -2.84
N GLY A 186 -2.73 -11.22 -3.71
CA GLY A 186 -1.73 -11.85 -4.59
C GLY A 186 -0.52 -12.48 -3.88
N GLY A 187 -0.63 -12.87 -2.61
CA GLY A 187 0.47 -13.44 -1.82
C GLY A 187 1.18 -12.44 -0.89
N LEU A 188 0.89 -11.14 -1.02
CA LEU A 188 1.28 -10.13 -0.04
C LEU A 188 0.23 -10.03 1.06
N THR A 189 0.64 -10.11 2.32
CA THR A 189 -0.23 -9.89 3.49
C THR A 189 0.22 -8.65 4.26
N PHE A 190 -0.70 -7.75 4.56
CA PHE A 190 -0.41 -6.48 5.22
C PHE A 190 -1.49 -6.08 6.22
N TRP A 191 -1.21 -5.05 7.00
CA TRP A 191 -2.10 -4.50 8.00
C TRP A 191 -3.02 -3.47 7.38
N LEU A 192 -4.32 -3.57 7.66
CA LEU A 192 -5.25 -2.47 7.48
C LEU A 192 -5.89 -2.11 8.81
N PHE A 193 -6.12 -0.82 8.99
CA PHE A 193 -6.87 -0.27 10.10
C PHE A 193 -8.18 0.24 9.52
N GLY A 194 -9.29 -0.19 10.11
CA GLY A 194 -10.61 0.30 9.69
C GLY A 194 -10.91 1.66 10.29
N GLU A 195 -12.03 2.25 9.87
CA GLU A 195 -12.58 3.40 10.58
C GLU A 195 -12.90 3.03 12.03
N THR A 196 -12.36 3.78 12.99
CA THR A 196 -12.64 3.59 14.41
C THR A 196 -14.08 4.01 14.69
N GLY A 197 -15.02 3.07 14.54
CA GLY A 197 -16.36 3.08 15.13
C GLY A 197 -17.14 4.40 15.05
N GLY A 198 -17.65 4.73 13.87
CA GLY A 198 -18.91 5.48 13.72
C GLY A 198 -20.00 4.52 13.21
N PRO A 199 -21.28 4.61 13.63
CA PRO A 199 -22.29 3.67 13.19
C PRO A 199 -22.41 3.71 11.67
N ALA A 200 -22.51 2.53 11.06
CA ALA A 200 -22.89 2.38 9.66
C ALA A 200 -24.12 3.26 9.41
N ARG A 201 -23.96 4.28 8.55
CA ARG A 201 -25.11 5.07 8.10
C ARG A 201 -26.03 4.11 7.32
N ALA A 202 -27.15 3.79 7.95
CA ALA A 202 -28.29 3.08 7.37
C ALA A 202 -28.98 3.94 6.30
#